data_AF-W2SRB5-F1
#
_entry.id   AF-W2SRB5-F1
#
_cell.length_a   1.000
_cell.length_b   1.000
_cell.length_c   1.000
_cell.angle_alpha   90.00
_cell.angle_beta   90.00
_cell.angle_gamma   90.00
#
_symmetry.space_group_name_H-M   'P 1'
#
loop_
_entity.id
_entity.type
_entity.pdbx_description
1 polymer ?
#
loop_
_entity_poly.entity_id
_entity_poly.type
_entity_poly.pdbx_seq_one_letter_code
_entity_poly.pdbx_strand_id
1 'polypeptide(L)'
;MLLMEEILRVYRMVNPSCTAAPISNSSSPQKDLKDIVPSVDAQELSQSLIENMNRAFNCITNTKQPTNNQTNLYEEPHPQAVTMSEKVFIPKLHGRRIKGSKCNFIGRIIGPAGMSVKQLESDTGCHILIRGKGSVKDPRKEQRLRGQPGWDHLEEPLHVLVTAVDHNSIAWVPCQQKLRQGVESVRNLLTPAHDDYKRCQLMQLAIINGTYRQAQEAPSSE
;
A
#
# COMPACT_ATOMS: atom_id res chain seq x y z
N MET A 1 0.56 -32.88 -1.89
CA MET A 1 -0.29 -33.44 -2.96
C MET A 1 -1.79 -33.16 -2.76
N LEU A 2 -2.33 -33.24 -1.54
CA LEU A 2 -3.77 -33.03 -1.28
C LEU A 2 -4.28 -31.60 -1.59
N LEU A 3 -3.45 -30.56 -1.42
CA LEU A 3 -3.87 -29.17 -1.63
C LEU A 3 -4.17 -28.82 -3.10
N MET A 4 -3.43 -29.42 -4.04
CA MET A 4 -3.60 -29.16 -5.48
C MET A 4 -4.88 -29.80 -6.02
N GLU A 5 -5.24 -30.97 -5.51
CA GLU A 5 -6.49 -31.67 -5.83
C GLU A 5 -7.71 -30.87 -5.35
N GLU A 6 -7.66 -30.30 -4.15
CA GLU A 6 -8.75 -29.48 -3.59
C GLU A 6 -8.96 -28.18 -4.39
N ILE A 7 -7.87 -27.52 -4.80
CA ILE A 7 -7.92 -26.30 -5.61
C ILE A 7 -8.53 -26.59 -6.99
N LEU A 8 -8.12 -27.69 -7.63
CA LEU A 8 -8.67 -28.10 -8.93
C LEU A 8 -10.15 -28.51 -8.84
N ARG A 9 -10.57 -29.09 -7.70
CA ARG A 9 -11.98 -29.44 -7.44
C ARG A 9 -12.86 -28.20 -7.31
N VAL A 10 -12.41 -27.20 -6.54
CA VAL A 10 -13.12 -25.91 -6.40
C VAL A 10 -13.19 -25.18 -7.74
N TYR A 11 -12.11 -25.22 -8.52
CA TYR A 11 -12.08 -24.58 -9.84
C TYR A 11 -13.06 -25.22 -10.84
N ARG A 12 -13.21 -26.55 -10.84
CA ARG A 12 -14.19 -27.27 -11.68
C ARG A 12 -15.64 -27.05 -11.25
N MET A 13 -15.91 -26.85 -9.96
CA MET A 13 -17.26 -26.54 -9.47
C MET A 13 -17.72 -25.13 -9.89
N VAL A 14 -16.80 -24.19 -10.00
CA VAL A 14 -17.10 -22.79 -10.36
C VAL A 14 -17.20 -22.59 -11.88
N ASN A 15 -16.55 -23.45 -12.68
CA ASN A 15 -16.51 -23.34 -14.15
C ASN A 15 -16.88 -24.65 -14.84
N PRO A 16 -18.18 -25.02 -14.92
CA PRO A 16 -18.62 -26.28 -15.52
C PRO A 16 -18.46 -26.34 -17.06
N SER A 17 -18.18 -25.21 -17.71
CA SER A 17 -18.08 -25.11 -19.17
C SER A 17 -16.68 -25.39 -19.74
N CYS A 18 -15.66 -25.57 -18.89
CA CYS A 18 -14.27 -25.74 -19.32
C CYS A 18 -13.76 -27.17 -19.05
N THR A 19 -14.38 -28.17 -19.67
CA THR A 19 -13.80 -29.50 -19.80
C THR A 19 -13.04 -29.59 -21.12
N ALA A 20 -11.72 -29.37 -21.09
CA ALA A 20 -10.84 -29.73 -22.21
C ALA A 20 -10.47 -31.22 -22.12
N ALA A 21 -10.77 -31.98 -23.17
CA ALA A 21 -10.33 -33.37 -23.32
C ALA A 21 -8.81 -33.42 -23.57
N PRO A 22 -8.12 -34.52 -23.19
CA PRO A 22 -6.68 -34.65 -23.41
C PRO A 22 -6.37 -34.94 -24.89
N ILE A 23 -5.46 -34.16 -25.46
CA ILE A 23 -4.97 -34.32 -26.84
C ILE A 23 -3.82 -35.34 -26.83
N SER A 24 -4.04 -36.50 -27.44
CA SER A 24 -2.99 -37.42 -27.88
C SER A 24 -2.44 -36.99 -29.24
N ASN A 25 -1.11 -36.95 -29.37
CA ASN A 25 -0.39 -36.68 -30.63
C ASN A 25 -0.63 -37.76 -31.69
N SER A 26 -0.95 -37.37 -32.94
CA SER A 26 -0.29 -37.85 -34.17
C SER A 26 -0.89 -37.25 -35.47
N SER A 27 0.01 -36.71 -36.31
CA SER A 27 0.01 -36.64 -37.80
C SER A 27 -1.19 -36.06 -38.60
N SER A 28 -0.87 -35.05 -39.42
CA SER A 28 -1.61 -34.40 -40.52
C SER A 28 -2.13 -35.36 -41.64
N PRO A 29 -2.82 -34.92 -42.73
CA PRO A 29 -3.36 -33.59 -43.11
C PRO A 29 -4.78 -33.56 -43.78
N GLN A 30 -5.29 -32.34 -44.05
CA GLN A 30 -6.37 -31.91 -44.98
C GLN A 30 -7.85 -32.27 -44.70
N LYS A 31 -8.69 -31.23 -44.55
CA LYS A 31 -9.80 -30.86 -45.46
C LYS A 31 -10.68 -29.75 -44.88
N ASP A 32 -11.16 -28.89 -45.77
CA ASP A 32 -12.07 -27.78 -45.54
C ASP A 32 -13.35 -28.18 -44.76
N LEU A 33 -13.72 -27.39 -43.75
CA LEU A 33 -15.11 -27.25 -43.33
C LEU A 33 -15.35 -25.84 -42.78
N LYS A 34 -16.26 -25.13 -43.43
CA LYS A 34 -16.82 -23.85 -42.97
C LYS A 34 -17.69 -24.15 -41.76
N ASP A 35 -17.21 -23.81 -40.56
CA ASP A 35 -18.06 -23.75 -39.37
C ASP A 35 -18.16 -22.34 -38.83
N ILE A 36 -19.41 -21.99 -38.56
CA ILE A 36 -19.98 -20.70 -38.20
C ILE A 36 -19.29 -20.17 -36.94
N VAL A 37 -18.48 -19.12 -37.09
CA VAL A 37 -18.05 -18.29 -35.96
C VAL A 37 -19.21 -17.36 -35.63
N PRO A 38 -19.88 -17.45 -34.46
CA PRO A 38 -20.82 -16.41 -34.09
C PRO A 38 -20.01 -15.12 -33.92
N SER A 39 -20.30 -14.14 -34.78
CA SER A 39 -19.82 -12.77 -34.64
C SER A 39 -20.39 -12.22 -33.34
N VAL A 40 -19.62 -12.30 -32.26
CA VAL A 40 -20.02 -11.69 -30.98
C VAL A 40 -19.81 -10.19 -31.13
N ASP A 41 -20.91 -9.46 -31.27
CA ASP A 41 -20.89 -8.01 -31.48
C ASP A 41 -20.18 -7.32 -30.31
N ALA A 42 -19.17 -6.50 -30.63
CA ALA A 42 -18.38 -5.76 -29.63
C ALA A 42 -19.26 -4.88 -28.72
N GLN A 43 -20.43 -4.47 -29.21
CA GLN A 43 -21.44 -3.75 -28.45
C GLN A 43 -22.00 -4.59 -27.30
N GLU A 44 -22.27 -5.88 -27.52
CA GLU A 44 -22.86 -6.79 -26.53
C GLU A 44 -21.84 -7.15 -25.43
N LEU A 45 -20.57 -7.32 -25.83
CA LEU A 45 -19.45 -7.47 -24.90
C LEU A 45 -19.27 -6.22 -24.03
N SER A 46 -19.42 -5.03 -24.60
CA SER A 46 -19.33 -3.78 -23.85
C SER A 46 -20.47 -3.62 -22.83
N GLN A 47 -21.69 -4.01 -23.20
CA GLN A 47 -22.85 -3.96 -22.30
C GLN A 47 -22.71 -4.97 -21.16
N SER A 48 -22.28 -6.20 -21.47
CA SER A 48 -22.01 -7.24 -20.45
C SER A 48 -20.91 -6.81 -19.47
N LEU A 49 -19.84 -6.16 -19.96
CA LEU A 49 -18.79 -5.61 -19.09
C LEU A 49 -19.31 -4.49 -18.18
N ILE A 50 -20.08 -3.55 -18.71
CA ILE A 50 -20.67 -2.46 -17.93
C ILE A 50 -21.62 -3.01 -16.87
N GLU A 51 -22.43 -4.01 -17.23
CA GLU A 51 -23.41 -4.61 -16.34
C GLU A 51 -22.75 -5.42 -15.22
N ASN A 52 -21.66 -6.13 -15.53
CA ASN A 52 -20.83 -6.81 -14.53
C ASN A 52 -20.13 -5.82 -13.59
N MET A 53 -19.63 -4.69 -14.10
CA MET A 53 -19.04 -3.64 -13.26
C MET A 53 -20.08 -2.99 -12.34
N ASN A 54 -21.29 -2.72 -12.83
CA ASN A 54 -22.38 -2.16 -12.02
C ASN A 54 -22.89 -3.16 -10.97
N ARG A 55 -22.94 -4.46 -11.29
CA ARG A 55 -23.23 -5.52 -10.31
C ARG A 55 -22.16 -5.59 -9.22
N ALA A 56 -20.89 -5.56 -9.59
CA ALA A 56 -19.79 -5.55 -8.63
C ALA A 56 -19.84 -4.30 -7.74
N PHE A 57 -20.08 -3.12 -8.32
CA PHE A 57 -20.21 -1.87 -7.58
C PHE A 57 -21.40 -1.91 -6.61
N ASN A 58 -22.56 -2.39 -7.06
CA ASN A 58 -23.75 -2.54 -6.22
C ASN A 58 -23.55 -3.56 -5.09
N CYS A 59 -22.82 -4.67 -5.31
CA CYS A 59 -22.46 -5.58 -4.23
C CYS A 59 -21.55 -4.91 -3.19
N ILE A 60 -20.63 -4.02 -3.62
CA ILE A 60 -19.75 -3.28 -2.71
C ILE A 60 -20.54 -2.22 -1.92
N THR A 61 -21.52 -1.55 -2.54
CA THR A 61 -22.29 -0.48 -1.90
C THR A 61 -23.50 -0.96 -1.10
N ASN A 62 -24.20 -2.03 -1.51
CA ASN A 62 -25.34 -2.59 -0.77
C ASN A 62 -24.95 -3.43 0.46
N THR A 63 -23.67 -3.75 0.67
CA THR A 63 -23.22 -4.39 1.92
C THR A 63 -23.24 -3.43 3.13
N LYS A 64 -23.74 -2.20 2.96
CA LYS A 64 -23.91 -1.23 4.06
C LYS A 64 -25.29 -0.55 4.05
N GLN A 65 -26.37 -1.33 4.24
CA GLN A 65 -27.54 -0.84 4.98
C GLN A 65 -28.10 -1.96 5.87
N PRO A 66 -28.04 -1.83 7.21
CA PRO A 66 -28.92 -2.60 8.07
C PRO A 66 -30.33 -2.02 7.99
N THR A 67 -31.31 -2.92 7.90
CA THR A 67 -32.74 -2.64 7.91
C THR A 67 -33.13 -1.85 9.17
N ASN A 68 -33.73 -0.68 8.96
CA ASN A 68 -34.33 0.13 10.01
C ASN A 68 -35.71 -0.45 10.35
N ASN A 69 -35.82 -1.14 11.48
CA ASN A 69 -37.08 -1.33 12.21
C ASN A 69 -36.82 -0.96 13.68
N GLN A 70 -37.43 0.15 14.12
CA GLN A 70 -37.34 0.71 15.46
C GLN A 70 -37.94 -0.22 16.51
N THR A 71 -37.11 -0.70 17.44
CA THR A 71 -37.51 -0.99 18.82
C THR A 71 -36.33 -0.87 19.79
N ASN A 72 -36.56 -0.09 20.85
CA ASN A 72 -35.85 -0.04 22.14
C ASN A 72 -34.41 0.52 22.25
N LEU A 73 -34.35 1.62 22.99
CA LEU A 73 -33.24 2.18 23.75
C LEU A 73 -32.34 1.10 24.40
N TYR A 74 -31.17 0.85 23.82
CA TYR A 74 -29.92 0.54 24.52
C TYR A 74 -28.79 1.15 23.69
N GLU A 75 -28.16 2.20 24.22
CA GLU A 75 -26.86 2.67 23.72
C GLU A 75 -25.86 1.54 24.02
N GLU A 76 -25.61 0.69 23.02
CA GLU A 76 -24.48 -0.23 23.03
C GLU A 76 -23.23 0.59 23.32
N PRO A 77 -22.42 0.25 24.33
CA PRO A 77 -21.21 0.99 24.64
C PRO A 77 -20.32 0.93 23.39
N HIS A 78 -20.22 2.04 22.67
CA HIS A 78 -19.30 2.19 21.56
C HIS A 78 -17.95 1.68 22.06
N PRO A 79 -17.35 0.67 21.42
CA PRO A 79 -16.10 0.15 21.90
C PRO A 79 -15.10 1.31 21.83
N GLN A 80 -14.68 1.78 23.00
CA GLN A 80 -13.86 2.97 23.11
C GLN A 80 -12.55 2.70 22.37
N ALA A 81 -12.35 3.38 21.24
CA ALA A 81 -11.16 3.18 20.45
C ALA A 81 -9.94 3.61 21.26
N VAL A 82 -9.02 2.67 21.48
CA VAL A 82 -7.78 2.93 22.19
C VAL A 82 -6.79 3.52 21.19
N THR A 83 -6.40 4.77 21.44
CA THR A 83 -5.37 5.46 20.64
C THR A 83 -4.09 5.59 21.46
N MET A 84 -2.99 5.09 20.92
CA MET A 84 -1.66 5.21 21.51
C MET A 84 -0.73 5.93 20.53
N SER A 85 0.19 6.76 21.04
CA SER A 85 1.15 7.45 20.18
C SER A 85 2.53 7.52 20.80
N GLU A 86 3.57 7.47 19.96
CA GLU A 86 4.97 7.58 20.36
C GLU A 86 5.71 8.54 19.41
N LYS A 87 6.57 9.39 19.98
CA LYS A 87 7.41 10.33 19.23
C LYS A 87 8.80 9.71 19.02
N VAL A 88 9.20 9.54 17.77
CA VAL A 88 10.55 9.09 17.38
C VAL A 88 11.32 10.28 16.82
N PHE A 89 12.32 10.78 17.58
CA PHE A 89 13.12 11.92 17.15
C PHE A 89 14.08 11.55 16.02
N ILE A 90 14.10 12.37 14.97
CA ILE A 90 15.05 12.21 13.86
C ILE A 90 16.36 12.88 14.29
N PRO A 91 17.49 12.14 14.32
CA PRO A 91 18.78 12.75 14.60
C PRO A 91 19.05 13.85 13.57
N LYS A 92 19.09 15.10 14.03
CA LYS A 92 19.66 16.18 13.22
C LYS A 92 21.10 15.77 13.03
N LEU A 93 21.48 15.43 11.79
CA LEU A 93 22.83 15.07 11.39
C LEU A 93 23.75 16.28 11.70
N HIS A 94 24.10 16.43 12.98
CA HIS A 94 24.84 17.56 13.51
C HIS A 94 26.23 17.46 12.94
N GLY A 95 26.51 18.25 11.91
CA GLY A 95 27.85 18.70 11.53
C GLY A 95 28.85 17.66 11.02
N ARG A 96 28.65 16.34 11.18
CA ARG A 96 29.56 15.35 10.59
C ARG A 96 29.14 15.04 9.16
N ARG A 97 29.78 15.74 8.22
CA ARG A 97 29.97 15.27 6.84
C ARG A 97 30.57 13.86 6.90
N ILE A 98 29.72 12.83 6.88
CA ILE A 98 30.17 11.53 6.38
C ILE A 98 30.29 11.73 4.88
N LYS A 99 31.53 11.64 4.37
CA LYS A 99 31.95 11.84 2.98
C LYS A 99 30.83 11.51 1.98
N GLY A 100 30.33 12.52 1.28
CA GLY A 100 29.67 12.38 -0.02
C GLY A 100 28.15 12.19 -0.07
N SER A 101 27.43 11.84 1.01
CA SER A 101 25.98 11.60 0.90
C SER A 101 25.21 12.16 2.11
N LYS A 102 24.56 13.32 1.92
CA LYS A 102 23.58 13.83 2.89
C LYS A 102 22.37 12.88 2.88
N CYS A 103 22.21 12.06 3.92
CA CYS A 103 21.02 11.24 4.07
C CYS A 103 19.82 12.13 4.42
N ASN A 104 18.85 12.22 3.50
CA ASN A 104 17.58 12.89 3.78
C ASN A 104 16.60 11.87 4.38
N PHE A 105 16.47 11.88 5.72
CA PHE A 105 15.57 10.96 6.43
C PHE A 105 14.10 11.18 6.05
N ILE A 106 13.67 12.43 5.87
CA ILE A 106 12.30 12.75 5.46
C ILE A 106 12.02 12.13 4.09
N GLY A 107 12.93 12.33 3.13
CA GLY A 107 12.81 11.74 1.79
C GLY A 107 12.82 10.21 1.80
N ARG A 108 13.64 9.61 2.68
CA ARG A 108 13.72 8.15 2.86
C ARG A 108 12.43 7.56 3.44
N ILE A 109 11.79 8.25 4.41
CA ILE A 109 10.54 7.78 5.02
C ILE A 109 9.35 7.95 4.05
N ILE A 110 9.23 9.11 3.40
CA ILE A 110 8.12 9.40 2.49
C ILE A 110 8.22 8.57 1.20
N GLY A 111 9.41 8.49 0.63
CA GLY A 111 9.66 7.83 -0.65
C GLY A 111 9.02 8.53 -1.86
N PRO A 112 9.11 7.91 -3.05
CA PRO A 112 8.51 8.45 -4.27
C PRO A 112 6.99 8.56 -4.14
N ALA A 113 6.44 9.74 -4.45
CA ALA A 113 5.00 10.05 -4.39
C ALA A 113 4.30 9.70 -3.05
N GLY A 114 5.05 9.57 -1.95
CA GLY A 114 4.50 9.14 -0.66
C GLY A 114 4.14 7.65 -0.58
N MET A 115 4.56 6.82 -1.54
CA MET A 115 4.23 5.40 -1.54
C MET A 115 4.90 4.65 -0.39
N SER A 116 6.14 5.02 -0.01
CA SER A 116 6.86 4.33 1.06
C SER A 116 6.24 4.56 2.43
N VAL A 117 5.81 5.79 2.73
CA VAL A 117 5.09 6.06 3.99
C VAL A 117 3.74 5.36 4.02
N LYS A 118 2.99 5.35 2.90
CA LYS A 118 1.71 4.62 2.81
C LYS A 118 1.89 3.11 3.01
N GLN A 119 2.92 2.53 2.40
CA GLN A 119 3.25 1.12 2.59
C GLN A 119 3.57 0.84 4.06
N LEU A 120 4.40 1.70 4.68
CA LEU A 120 4.76 1.58 6.09
C LEU A 120 3.55 1.68 7.01
N GLU A 121 2.61 2.59 6.74
CA GLU A 121 1.33 2.69 7.46
C GLU A 121 0.47 1.44 7.28
N SER A 122 0.39 0.90 6.05
CA SER A 122 -0.37 -0.32 5.76
C SER A 122 0.23 -1.56 6.44
N ASP A 123 1.55 -1.71 6.45
CA ASP A 123 2.24 -2.88 7.00
C ASP A 123 2.18 -2.90 8.53
N THR A 124 2.19 -1.73 9.16
CA THR A 124 2.22 -1.60 10.63
C THR A 124 0.83 -1.34 11.23
N GLY A 125 -0.15 -0.97 10.41
CA GLY A 125 -1.47 -0.52 10.88
C GLY A 125 -1.40 0.74 11.74
N CYS A 126 -0.34 1.54 11.59
CA CYS A 126 -0.13 2.79 12.32
C CYS A 126 -0.25 3.99 11.39
N HIS A 127 -0.55 5.15 11.95
CA HIS A 127 -0.46 6.44 11.28
C HIS A 127 0.87 7.11 11.53
N ILE A 128 1.50 7.61 10.47
CA ILE A 128 2.88 8.11 10.50
C ILE A 128 2.91 9.56 10.06
N LEU A 129 3.21 10.45 11.00
CA LEU A 129 3.17 11.89 10.80
C LEU A 129 4.54 12.50 11.06
N ILE A 130 5.12 13.15 10.05
CA ILE A 130 6.38 13.89 10.22
C ILE A 130 6.07 15.28 10.78
N ARG A 131 6.61 15.59 11.96
CA ARG A 131 6.35 16.82 12.74
C ARG A 131 7.67 17.42 13.23
N GLY A 132 7.63 18.58 13.86
CA GLY A 132 8.84 19.29 14.29
C GLY A 132 9.41 20.30 13.28
N LYS A 133 10.41 21.04 13.72
CA LYS A 133 11.16 22.04 12.95
C LYS A 133 11.86 21.42 11.74
N GLY A 134 11.62 21.96 10.55
CA GLY A 134 12.15 21.45 9.27
C GLY A 134 11.34 20.33 8.64
N SER A 135 10.12 20.03 9.14
CA SER A 135 9.19 19.10 8.48
C SER A 135 8.57 19.70 7.22
N VAL A 136 8.49 21.03 7.14
CA VAL A 136 7.94 21.75 6.00
C VAL A 136 9.06 21.98 4.98
N LYS A 137 8.78 21.68 3.71
CA LYS A 137 9.76 21.83 2.61
C LYS A 137 10.34 23.25 2.51
N ASP A 138 9.48 24.26 2.68
CA ASP A 138 9.86 25.66 2.52
C ASP A 138 10.00 26.35 3.90
N PRO A 139 11.22 26.78 4.29
CA PRO A 139 11.46 27.33 5.63
C PRO A 139 10.77 28.69 5.85
N ARG A 140 10.55 29.46 4.77
CA ARG A 140 9.80 30.72 4.83
C ARG A 140 8.32 30.48 5.15
N LYS A 141 7.75 29.39 4.63
CA LYS A 141 6.36 29.00 4.90
C LYS A 141 6.25 28.48 6.33
N GLU A 142 7.22 27.67 6.77
CA GLU A 142 7.29 27.16 8.14
C GLU A 142 7.25 28.29 9.18
N GLN A 143 8.07 29.33 9.00
CA GLN A 143 8.13 30.46 9.93
C GLN A 143 6.81 31.23 10.02
N ARG A 144 6.02 31.29 8.94
CA ARG A 144 4.70 31.95 8.92
C ARG A 144 3.60 31.13 9.58
N LEU A 145 3.73 29.80 9.56
CA LEU A 145 2.77 28.87 10.16
C LEU A 145 3.04 28.65 11.65
N ARG A 146 4.24 28.95 12.12
CA ARG A 146 4.61 28.83 13.53
C ARG A 146 3.69 29.71 14.40
N GLY A 147 3.11 29.10 15.43
CA GLY A 147 2.17 29.76 16.35
C GLY A 147 0.72 29.78 15.86
N GLN A 148 0.40 29.17 14.71
CA GLN A 148 -0.99 28.92 14.31
C GLN A 148 -1.53 27.66 14.97
N PRO A 149 -2.84 27.61 15.28
CA PRO A 149 -3.46 26.41 15.85
C PRO A 149 -3.25 25.21 14.93
N GLY A 150 -2.78 24.09 15.51
CA GLY A 150 -2.44 22.87 14.76
C GLY A 150 -1.01 22.81 14.23
N TRP A 151 -0.24 23.90 14.34
CA TRP A 151 1.18 23.98 13.94
C TRP A 151 2.13 24.17 15.12
N ASP A 152 1.66 23.97 16.35
CA ASP A 152 2.46 24.10 17.59
C ASP A 152 3.67 23.17 17.59
N HIS A 153 3.56 22.03 16.90
CA HIS A 153 4.64 21.07 16.73
C HIS A 153 5.87 21.64 16.00
N LEU A 154 5.78 22.79 15.33
CA LEU A 154 6.94 23.40 14.63
C LEU A 154 8.02 23.92 15.58
N GLU A 155 7.69 24.09 16.86
CA GLU A 155 8.67 24.47 17.90
C GLU A 155 9.51 23.29 18.39
N GLU A 156 8.94 22.09 18.30
CA GLU A 156 9.59 20.84 18.70
C GLU A 156 10.71 20.46 17.70
N PRO A 157 11.73 19.69 18.10
CA PRO A 157 12.72 19.16 17.16
C PRO A 157 12.06 18.19 16.16
N LEU A 158 12.66 18.05 14.97
CA LEU A 158 12.18 17.14 13.91
C LEU A 158 11.97 15.72 14.46
N HIS A 159 10.75 15.21 14.31
CA HIS A 159 10.37 13.89 14.81
C HIS A 159 9.26 13.27 13.95
N VAL A 160 9.10 11.96 14.08
CA VAL A 160 7.99 11.20 13.53
C VAL A 160 7.05 10.85 14.67
N LEU A 161 5.79 11.25 14.56
CA LEU A 161 4.71 10.82 15.45
C LEU A 161 4.09 9.56 14.86
N VAL A 162 4.23 8.44 15.56
CA VAL A 162 3.61 7.17 15.22
C VAL A 162 2.38 7.01 16.11
N THR A 163 1.20 6.84 15.51
CA THR A 163 -0.06 6.68 16.23
C THR A 163 -0.71 5.36 15.84
N ALA A 164 -0.98 4.50 16.83
CA ALA A 164 -1.74 3.27 16.64
C ALA A 164 -3.17 3.49 17.17
N VAL A 165 -4.16 3.04 16.40
CA VAL A 165 -5.57 3.09 16.79
C VAL A 165 -6.14 1.68 16.73
N ASP A 166 -6.76 1.23 17.82
CA ASP A 166 -7.47 -0.03 17.86
C ASP A 166 -8.90 0.18 18.38
N HIS A 167 -9.87 -0.42 17.72
CA HIS A 167 -11.29 -0.20 18.00
C HIS A 167 -11.84 -1.22 19.00
N ASN A 168 -11.01 -2.14 19.51
CA ASN A 168 -11.44 -3.14 20.46
C ASN A 168 -11.09 -2.70 21.89
N SER A 169 -12.06 -2.72 22.80
CA SER A 169 -11.92 -2.20 24.17
C SER A 169 -10.91 -2.98 25.03
N ILE A 170 -10.61 -4.24 24.66
CA ILE A 170 -9.61 -5.09 25.33
C ILE A 170 -8.22 -4.97 24.64
N ALA A 171 -8.12 -4.21 23.55
CA ALA A 171 -6.97 -4.21 22.65
C ALA A 171 -5.77 -3.34 23.09
N TRP A 172 -5.59 -3.09 24.39
CA TRP A 172 -4.41 -2.36 24.86
C TRP A 172 -3.09 -3.06 24.47
N VAL A 173 -3.02 -4.39 24.66
CA VAL A 173 -1.84 -5.19 24.31
C VAL A 173 -1.57 -5.20 22.80
N PRO A 174 -2.52 -5.54 21.91
CA PRO A 174 -2.27 -5.50 20.47
C PRO A 174 -2.04 -4.09 19.92
N CYS A 175 -2.67 -3.05 20.48
CA CYS A 175 -2.40 -1.65 20.11
C CYS A 175 -0.96 -1.26 20.46
N GLN A 176 -0.48 -1.63 21.66
CA GLN A 176 0.90 -1.43 22.05
C GLN A 176 1.88 -2.20 21.15
N GLN A 177 1.53 -3.42 20.74
CA GLN A 177 2.38 -4.22 19.85
C GLN A 177 2.49 -3.59 18.45
N LYS A 178 1.37 -3.13 17.87
CA LYS A 178 1.37 -2.36 16.60
C LYS A 178 2.24 -1.12 16.72
N LEU A 179 2.08 -0.34 17.80
CA LEU A 179 2.87 0.85 18.04
C LEU A 179 4.38 0.53 18.10
N ARG A 180 4.76 -0.50 18.87
CA ARG A 180 6.17 -0.94 18.95
C ARG A 180 6.72 -1.35 17.58
N GLN A 181 5.95 -2.08 16.79
CA GLN A 181 6.34 -2.48 15.44
C GLN A 181 6.51 -1.26 14.53
N GLY A 182 5.57 -0.31 14.56
CA GLY A 182 5.64 0.92 13.78
C GLY A 182 6.87 1.76 14.13
N VAL A 183 7.12 1.92 15.43
CA VAL A 183 8.30 2.62 15.95
C VAL A 183 9.60 1.95 15.51
N GLU A 184 9.68 0.62 15.59
CA GLU A 184 10.88 -0.12 15.18
C GLU A 184 11.15 0.03 13.68
N SER A 185 10.12 -0.10 12.85
CA SER A 185 10.23 0.12 11.41
C SER A 185 10.70 1.55 11.08
N VAL A 186 10.22 2.56 11.80
CA VAL A 186 10.71 3.94 11.65
C VAL A 186 12.18 4.06 12.07
N ARG A 187 12.59 3.47 13.21
CA ARG A 187 13.99 3.47 13.67
C ARG A 187 14.93 2.80 12.66
N ASN A 188 14.48 1.73 12.02
CA ASN A 188 15.21 1.06 10.95
C ASN A 188 15.43 1.98 9.74
N LEU A 189 14.45 2.83 9.38
CA LEU A 189 14.60 3.81 8.31
C LEU A 189 15.51 4.99 8.68
N LEU A 190 15.63 5.31 9.98
CA LEU A 190 16.53 6.34 10.50
C LEU A 190 17.99 5.87 10.59
N THR A 191 18.22 4.56 10.51
CA THR A 191 19.57 4.01 10.42
C THR A 191 19.93 3.86 8.94
N PRO A 192 20.99 4.51 8.43
CA PRO A 192 21.44 4.31 7.06
C PRO A 192 22.18 2.96 6.94
N ALA A 193 21.47 1.86 7.21
CA ALA A 193 21.91 0.52 6.87
C ALA A 193 21.43 0.24 5.43
N HIS A 194 22.35 -0.23 4.58
CA HIS A 194 22.12 -0.68 3.21
C HIS A 194 21.48 0.37 2.27
N ASP A 195 22.28 0.89 1.33
CA ASP A 195 21.82 1.86 0.32
C ASP A 195 20.81 1.28 -0.69
N ASP A 196 20.51 -0.01 -0.61
CA ASP A 196 19.55 -0.71 -1.48
C ASP A 196 18.15 -0.14 -1.36
N TYR A 197 17.68 0.16 -0.14
CA TYR A 197 16.35 0.75 0.05
C TYR A 197 16.23 2.12 -0.65
N LYS A 198 17.25 2.97 -0.50
CA LYS A 198 17.32 4.27 -1.17
C LYS A 198 17.45 4.10 -2.69
N ARG A 199 18.22 3.10 -3.15
CA ARG A 199 18.37 2.77 -4.57
C ARG A 199 17.04 2.36 -5.18
N CYS A 200 16.25 1.51 -4.52
CA CYS A 200 14.91 1.12 -4.95
C CYS A 200 13.99 2.33 -5.06
N GLN A 201 13.99 3.23 -4.07
CA GLN A 201 13.19 4.46 -4.12
C GLN A 201 13.59 5.39 -5.28
N LEU A 202 14.89 5.58 -5.51
CA LEU A 202 15.39 6.40 -6.62
C LEU A 202 15.09 5.77 -7.98
N MET A 203 15.20 4.45 -8.09
CA MET A 203 14.82 3.70 -9.28
C MET A 203 13.32 3.88 -9.57
N GLN A 204 12.46 3.65 -8.58
CA GLN A 204 11.01 3.83 -8.72
C GLN A 204 10.65 5.28 -9.08
N LEU A 205 11.31 6.27 -8.48
CA LEU A 205 11.14 7.68 -8.83
C LEU A 205 11.54 7.96 -10.29
N ALA A 206 12.65 7.40 -10.76
CA ALA A 206 13.11 7.57 -12.14
C ALA A 206 12.15 6.91 -13.15
N ILE A 207 11.55 5.77 -12.79
CA ILE A 207 10.51 5.12 -13.60
C ILE A 207 9.28 6.03 -13.70
N ILE A 208 8.80 6.57 -12.57
CA ILE A 208 7.65 7.49 -12.53
C ILE A 208 7.90 8.75 -13.37
N ASN A 209 9.11 9.29 -13.32
CA ASN A 209 9.47 10.48 -14.07
C ASN A 209 9.82 10.21 -15.55
N GLY A 210 9.87 8.94 -15.98
CA GLY A 210 10.30 8.55 -17.32
C GLY A 210 11.79 8.79 -17.60
N THR A 211 12.61 8.98 -16.56
CA THR A 211 14.06 9.24 -16.67
C THR A 211 14.90 8.01 -16.34
N TYR A 212 14.29 6.84 -16.15
CA TYR A 212 15.00 5.61 -15.84
C TYR A 212 15.91 5.18 -16.99
N ARG A 213 17.17 4.90 -16.67
CA ARG A 213 18.15 4.34 -17.61
C ARG A 213 18.64 3.03 -17.01
N GLN A 214 18.42 1.93 -17.72
CA GLN A 214 19.01 0.65 -17.37
C GLN A 214 20.53 0.80 -17.51
N ALA A 215 21.29 0.50 -16.46
CA ALA A 215 22.74 0.49 -16.57
C ALA A 215 23.10 -0.53 -17.65
N GLN A 216 23.63 -0.06 -18.78
CA GLN A 216 24.18 -0.97 -19.78
C GLN A 216 25.34 -1.70 -19.10
N GLU A 217 25.27 -3.02 -19.05
CA GLU A 217 26.42 -3.86 -18.72
C GLU A 217 27.53 -3.45 -19.70
N ALA A 218 28.57 -2.80 -19.19
CA ALA A 218 29.74 -2.52 -20.01
C ALA A 218 30.25 -3.89 -20.50
N PRO A 219 30.41 -4.10 -21.82
CA PRO A 219 30.99 -5.35 -22.29
C PRO A 219 32.36 -5.48 -21.64
N SER A 220 32.54 -6.55 -20.87
CA SER A 220 33.83 -7.00 -20.37
C SER A 220 34.73 -7.20 -21.58
N SER A 221 35.62 -6.25 -21.81
CA SER A 221 36.70 -6.40 -22.78
C SER A 221 37.65 -7.47 -22.27
N GLU A 222 37.48 -8.70 -22.78
CA GLU A 222 38.51 -9.72 -22.84
C GLU A 222 39.51 -9.41 -23.96
#